data_AF-A0A8G0ZQY7-F1
#
_entry.id   AF-A0A8G0ZQY7-F1
#
_cell.length_a   1.000
_cell.length_b   1.000
_cell.length_c   1.000
_cell.angle_alpha   90.00
_cell.angle_beta   90.00
_cell.angle_gamma   90.00
#
_symmetry.space_group_name_H-M   'P 1'
#
loop_
_entity.id
_entity.type
_entity.pdbx_description
1 polymer ?
#
loop_
_entity_poly.entity_id
_entity_poly.type
_entity_poly.pdbx_seq_one_letter_code
_entity_poly.pdbx_strand_id
1 'polypeptide(L)'
;MAKLYFHYSTMNAGKSTALLQAAYNYREGGMVPYLITARLDDRGGQSRIASRIGIGEEADTFAPGEDLFAKLKTRFAEGAVACVFIDEAQFLARDQVWQLARAVDDLGVPIMCYGLRVDFQGNLFPGSAALLAWADEMREVRTICACGKKATMVIRRGPDGRALKDGEQVQIGGNETYVSLCRRHWREAVGD
;
A
#
# COMPACT_ATOMS: atom_id res chain seq x y z
N MET A 1 -7.45 -4.02 -22.29
CA MET A 1 -6.21 -4.64 -21.77
C MET A 1 -6.24 -4.49 -20.26
N ALA A 2 -5.76 -5.49 -19.51
CA ALA A 2 -5.57 -5.35 -18.07
C ALA A 2 -4.56 -4.22 -17.78
N LYS A 3 -4.58 -3.68 -16.57
CA LYS A 3 -3.73 -2.56 -16.17
C LYS A 3 -3.17 -2.77 -14.76
N LEU A 4 -1.98 -2.24 -14.54
CA LEU A 4 -1.36 -2.07 -13.24
C LEU A 4 -1.74 -0.68 -12.70
N TYR A 5 -2.43 -0.65 -11.55
CA TYR A 5 -2.86 0.59 -10.90
C TYR A 5 -2.02 0.84 -9.66
N PHE A 6 -1.65 2.10 -9.43
CA PHE A 6 -1.10 2.55 -8.16
C PHE A 6 -2.01 3.58 -7.48
N HIS A 7 -2.59 3.19 -6.36
CA HIS A 7 -3.38 4.03 -5.46
C HIS A 7 -2.51 4.46 -4.28
N TYR A 8 -1.88 5.62 -4.43
CA TYR A 8 -0.89 6.11 -3.48
C TYR A 8 -1.45 7.18 -2.55
N SER A 9 -0.88 7.28 -1.35
CA SER A 9 -1.24 8.33 -0.40
C SER A 9 -0.14 8.59 0.63
N THR A 10 -0.36 9.57 1.50
CA THR A 10 0.29 9.60 2.83
C THR A 10 -0.45 8.67 3.81
N MET A 11 0.04 8.50 5.02
CA MET A 11 -0.69 7.72 6.04
C MET A 11 -2.06 8.32 6.33
N ASN A 12 -2.98 7.49 6.84
CA ASN A 12 -4.31 7.94 7.27
C ASN A 12 -5.18 8.61 6.16
N ALA A 13 -5.07 8.12 4.92
CA ALA A 13 -5.93 8.54 3.81
C ALA A 13 -7.05 7.56 3.45
N GLY A 14 -7.21 6.46 4.21
CA GLY A 14 -8.27 5.47 3.94
C GLY A 14 -7.96 4.51 2.77
N LYS A 15 -6.69 4.23 2.47
CA LYS A 15 -6.29 3.29 1.40
C LYS A 15 -6.92 1.91 1.57
N SER A 16 -6.73 1.27 2.72
CA SER A 16 -7.30 -0.06 2.98
C SER A 16 -8.83 -0.04 2.97
N THR A 17 -9.48 1.07 3.37
CA THR A 17 -10.93 1.25 3.19
C THR A 17 -11.31 1.26 1.71
N ALA A 18 -10.63 2.04 0.88
CA ALA A 18 -10.90 2.12 -0.55
C ALA A 18 -10.63 0.79 -1.27
N LEU A 19 -9.60 0.05 -0.85
CA LEU A 19 -9.29 -1.30 -1.32
C LEU A 19 -10.44 -2.25 -0.98
N LEU A 20 -10.83 -2.33 0.29
CA LEU A 20 -11.89 -3.23 0.76
C LEU A 20 -13.25 -2.88 0.13
N GLN A 21 -13.55 -1.59 -0.05
CA GLN A 21 -14.75 -1.15 -0.75
C GLN A 21 -14.74 -1.60 -2.22
N ALA A 22 -13.60 -1.47 -2.92
CA ALA A 22 -13.48 -1.94 -4.29
C ALA A 22 -13.62 -3.47 -4.37
N ALA A 23 -12.97 -4.23 -3.49
CA ALA A 23 -13.10 -5.68 -3.42
C ALA A 23 -14.55 -6.11 -3.14
N TYR A 24 -15.25 -5.43 -2.23
CA TYR A 24 -16.67 -5.64 -1.97
C TYR A 24 -17.52 -5.43 -3.24
N ASN A 25 -17.30 -4.36 -3.99
CA ASN A 25 -18.02 -4.10 -5.24
C ASN A 25 -17.81 -5.20 -6.30
N TYR A 26 -16.61 -5.79 -6.36
CA TYR A 26 -16.36 -6.95 -7.24
C TYR A 26 -17.25 -8.14 -6.84
N ARG A 27 -17.36 -8.42 -5.54
CA ARG A 27 -18.18 -9.53 -5.03
C ARG A 27 -19.67 -9.31 -5.25
N GLU A 28 -20.17 -8.10 -5.05
CA GLU A 28 -21.57 -7.74 -5.37
C GLU A 28 -21.88 -7.97 -6.86
N GLY A 29 -20.88 -7.80 -7.72
CA GLY A 29 -20.97 -8.13 -9.15
C GLY A 29 -20.80 -9.63 -9.48
N GLY A 30 -20.72 -10.52 -8.49
CA GLY A 30 -20.49 -11.96 -8.69
C GLY A 30 -19.06 -12.31 -9.10
N MET A 31 -18.11 -11.39 -8.96
CA MET A 31 -16.71 -11.59 -9.33
C MET A 31 -15.85 -11.95 -8.12
N VAL A 32 -14.71 -12.60 -8.37
CA VAL A 32 -13.79 -13.07 -7.32
C VAL A 32 -12.57 -12.14 -7.24
N PRO A 33 -12.46 -11.27 -6.22
CA PRO A 33 -11.24 -10.53 -5.94
C PRO A 33 -10.21 -11.42 -5.23
N TYR A 34 -8.92 -11.17 -5.46
CA TYR A 34 -7.84 -11.78 -4.71
C TYR A 34 -7.09 -10.71 -3.91
N LEU A 35 -7.00 -10.88 -2.59
CA LEU A 35 -6.44 -9.92 -1.65
C LEU A 35 -5.08 -10.38 -1.17
N ILE A 36 -4.08 -9.49 -1.23
CA ILE A 36 -2.72 -9.74 -0.77
C ILE A 36 -2.24 -8.55 0.07
N THR A 37 -1.51 -8.79 1.15
CA THR A 37 -0.84 -7.74 1.94
C THR A 37 0.62 -8.11 2.25
N ALA A 38 1.41 -7.18 2.76
CA ALA A 38 2.78 -7.47 3.16
C ALA A 38 2.81 -8.39 4.39
N ARG A 39 3.71 -9.38 4.39
CA ARG A 39 4.03 -10.16 5.59
C ARG A 39 4.87 -9.30 6.53
N LEU A 40 4.26 -8.88 7.64
CA LEU A 40 4.86 -7.99 8.63
C LEU A 40 5.44 -8.73 9.84
N ASP A 41 5.05 -9.99 10.06
CA ASP A 41 5.60 -10.88 11.07
C ASP A 41 5.79 -12.32 10.56
N ASP A 42 6.72 -13.06 11.18
CA ASP A 42 7.00 -14.48 10.84
C ASP A 42 6.06 -15.46 11.56
N ARG A 43 5.00 -14.94 12.19
CA ARG A 43 4.02 -15.77 12.91
C ARG A 43 3.05 -16.32 11.88
N GLY A 44 3.35 -17.51 11.36
CA GLY A 44 2.56 -18.17 10.32
C GLY A 44 1.05 -18.12 10.58
N GLY A 45 0.30 -17.60 9.60
CA GLY A 45 -1.15 -17.47 9.62
C GLY A 45 -1.68 -16.69 8.40
N GLN A 46 -2.98 -16.78 8.12
CA GLN A 46 -3.64 -15.87 7.17
C GLN A 46 -3.56 -14.45 7.71
N SER A 47 -3.10 -13.52 6.88
CA SER A 47 -3.07 -12.10 7.25
C SER A 47 -4.40 -11.44 6.98
N ARG A 48 -4.58 -10.23 7.52
CA ARG A 48 -5.83 -9.47 7.38
C ARG A 48 -5.54 -8.06 6.90
N ILE A 49 -6.21 -7.66 5.82
CA ILE A 49 -6.30 -6.26 5.44
C ILE A 49 -7.37 -5.63 6.35
N ALA A 50 -6.97 -4.67 7.16
CA ALA A 50 -7.86 -3.99 8.10
C ALA A 50 -7.83 -2.48 7.91
N SER A 51 -9.00 -1.86 7.96
CA SER A 51 -9.15 -0.42 7.93
C SER A 51 -9.33 0.17 9.32
N ARG A 52 -9.05 1.48 9.45
CA ARG A 52 -9.30 2.22 10.70
C ARG A 52 -10.78 2.40 11.05
N ILE A 53 -11.67 2.19 10.09
CA ILE A 53 -13.12 2.31 10.30
C ILE A 53 -13.78 0.98 10.70
N GLY A 54 -12.98 -0.05 11.01
CA GLY A 54 -13.45 -1.31 11.58
C GLY A 54 -13.80 -2.41 10.57
N ILE A 55 -13.73 -2.15 9.26
CA ILE A 55 -13.86 -3.21 8.25
C ILE A 55 -12.52 -3.89 7.98
N GLY A 56 -12.55 -5.18 7.62
CA GLY A 56 -11.38 -5.93 7.21
C GLY A 56 -11.71 -7.29 6.63
N GLU A 57 -10.74 -7.88 5.95
CA GLU A 57 -10.87 -9.16 5.25
C GLU A 57 -9.57 -9.96 5.28
N GLU A 58 -9.69 -11.28 5.21
CA GLU A 58 -8.54 -12.17 5.05
C GLU A 58 -7.82 -11.90 3.73
N ALA A 59 -6.50 -12.00 3.77
CA ALA A 59 -5.63 -11.79 2.65
C ALA A 59 -4.42 -12.72 2.73
N ASP A 60 -3.97 -13.16 1.55
CA ASP A 60 -2.67 -13.79 1.44
C ASP A 60 -1.56 -12.77 1.68
N THR A 61 -0.33 -13.26 1.85
CA THR A 61 0.82 -12.40 2.04
C THR A 61 1.83 -12.47 0.92
N PHE A 62 2.64 -11.42 0.80
CA PHE A 62 3.92 -11.44 0.10
C PHE A 62 5.07 -11.12 1.07
N ALA A 63 6.23 -11.76 0.89
CA ALA A 63 7.50 -11.33 1.49
C ALA A 63 8.44 -10.70 0.47
N PRO A 64 9.45 -9.94 0.93
CA PRO A 64 10.63 -9.64 0.12
C PRO A 64 11.22 -10.91 -0.50
N GLY A 65 11.51 -10.87 -1.81
CA GLY A 65 12.12 -11.99 -2.55
C GLY A 65 11.14 -13.07 -3.03
N GLU A 66 9.87 -13.03 -2.62
CA GLU A 66 8.84 -13.93 -3.15
C GLU A 66 8.55 -13.61 -4.63
N ASP A 67 8.46 -14.65 -5.47
CA ASP A 67 8.08 -14.52 -6.88
C ASP A 67 6.57 -14.32 -7.01
N LEU A 68 6.16 -13.05 -7.19
CA LEU A 68 4.75 -12.69 -7.31
C LEU A 68 4.13 -13.16 -8.61
N PHE A 69 4.91 -13.26 -9.69
CA PHE A 69 4.38 -13.77 -10.95
C PHE A 69 4.00 -15.23 -10.81
N ALA A 70 4.90 -16.05 -10.25
CA ALA A 70 4.63 -17.47 -9.99
C ALA A 70 3.46 -17.65 -9.01
N LYS A 71 3.40 -16.85 -7.93
CA LYS A 71 2.30 -16.86 -6.97
C LYS A 71 0.94 -16.63 -7.65
N LEU A 72 0.83 -15.56 -8.45
CA LEU A 72 -0.40 -15.20 -9.15
C LEU A 72 -0.79 -16.26 -10.17
N LYS A 73 0.18 -16.77 -10.93
CA LYS A 73 -0.06 -17.85 -11.90
C LYS A 73 -0.63 -19.10 -11.23
N THR A 74 -0.07 -19.51 -10.09
CA THR A 74 -0.58 -20.65 -9.30
C THR A 74 -2.01 -20.38 -8.83
N ARG A 75 -2.25 -19.22 -8.20
CA ARG A 75 -3.59 -18.86 -7.71
C ARG A 75 -4.63 -18.81 -8.82
N PHE A 76 -4.28 -18.35 -10.02
CA PHE A 76 -5.21 -18.27 -11.14
C PHE A 76 -5.53 -19.65 -11.74
N ALA A 77 -4.63 -20.63 -11.57
CA ALA A 77 -4.90 -22.01 -11.97
C ALA A 77 -5.93 -22.71 -11.06
N GLU A 78 -6.12 -22.24 -9.83
CA GLU A 78 -7.08 -22.79 -8.86
C GLU A 78 -8.52 -22.30 -9.10
N GLY A 79 -8.70 -21.22 -9.87
CA GLY A 79 -10.01 -20.69 -10.19
C GLY A 79 -9.97 -19.23 -10.62
N ALA A 80 -11.14 -18.73 -11.05
CA ALA A 80 -11.27 -17.37 -11.58
C ALA A 80 -10.84 -16.31 -10.55
N VAL A 81 -10.09 -15.32 -11.04
CA VAL A 81 -9.76 -14.08 -10.33
C VAL A 81 -10.05 -12.92 -11.27
N ALA A 82 -10.91 -12.01 -10.84
CA ALA A 82 -11.32 -10.87 -11.65
C ALA A 82 -10.42 -9.64 -11.44
N CYS A 83 -9.79 -9.54 -10.27
CA CYS A 83 -8.85 -8.46 -9.92
C CYS A 83 -8.00 -8.86 -8.73
N VAL A 84 -6.72 -8.50 -8.76
CA VAL A 84 -5.81 -8.62 -7.62
C VAL A 84 -5.73 -7.28 -6.90
N PHE A 85 -5.81 -7.30 -5.57
CA PHE A 85 -5.68 -6.14 -4.71
C PHE A 85 -4.49 -6.37 -3.78
N ILE A 86 -3.54 -5.43 -3.79
CA ILE A 86 -2.33 -5.49 -2.98
C ILE A 86 -2.33 -4.32 -2.01
N ASP A 87 -2.45 -4.58 -0.71
CA ASP A 87 -2.24 -3.56 0.33
C ASP A 87 -0.76 -3.46 0.72
N GLU A 88 -0.41 -2.32 1.34
CA GLU A 88 0.95 -2.00 1.79
C GLU A 88 2.03 -2.17 0.70
N ALA A 89 1.68 -1.82 -0.55
CA ALA A 89 2.49 -2.00 -1.74
C ALA A 89 3.84 -1.25 -1.70
N GLN A 90 4.03 -0.30 -0.77
CA GLN A 90 5.33 0.32 -0.56
C GLN A 90 6.42 -0.67 -0.12
N PHE A 91 6.04 -1.83 0.45
CA PHE A 91 6.96 -2.88 0.88
C PHE A 91 7.36 -3.84 -0.25
N LEU A 92 6.84 -3.66 -1.46
CA LEU A 92 7.29 -4.40 -2.62
C LEU A 92 8.75 -4.03 -2.96
N ALA A 93 9.52 -5.03 -3.37
CA ALA A 93 10.78 -4.78 -4.05
C ALA A 93 10.53 -4.31 -5.50
N ARG A 94 11.50 -3.62 -6.09
CA ARG A 94 11.44 -3.19 -7.50
C ARG A 94 11.15 -4.36 -8.44
N ASP A 95 11.83 -5.48 -8.27
CA ASP A 95 11.64 -6.67 -9.12
C ASP A 95 10.25 -7.28 -8.96
N GLN A 96 9.69 -7.22 -7.76
CA GLN A 96 8.31 -7.65 -7.51
C GLN A 96 7.30 -6.77 -8.22
N VAL A 97 7.52 -5.45 -8.27
CA VAL A 97 6.66 -4.56 -9.09
C VAL A 97 6.75 -4.91 -10.57
N TRP A 98 7.95 -5.25 -11.07
CA TRP A 98 8.11 -5.70 -12.46
C TRP A 98 7.40 -7.04 -12.73
N GLN A 99 7.45 -7.97 -11.79
CA GLN A 99 6.68 -9.22 -11.85
C GLN A 99 5.17 -8.97 -11.92
N LEU A 100 4.65 -7.97 -11.19
CA LEU A 100 3.24 -7.58 -11.26
C LEU A 100 2.88 -6.99 -12.63
N ALA A 101 3.73 -6.13 -13.20
CA ALA A 101 3.53 -5.60 -14.54
C ALA A 101 3.46 -6.75 -15.58
N ARG A 102 4.41 -7.69 -15.52
CA ARG A 102 4.38 -8.89 -16.35
C ARG A 102 3.13 -9.74 -16.12
N ALA A 103 2.67 -9.87 -14.89
CA ALA A 103 1.45 -10.63 -14.58
C ALA A 103 0.20 -9.96 -15.20
N VAL A 104 0.13 -8.63 -15.20
CA VAL A 104 -0.94 -7.89 -15.90
C VAL A 104 -0.92 -8.19 -17.40
N ASP A 105 0.26 -8.13 -18.02
CA ASP A 105 0.43 -8.33 -19.47
C ASP A 105 0.17 -9.78 -19.89
N ASP A 106 0.79 -10.73 -19.19
CA ASP A 106 0.83 -12.14 -19.59
C ASP A 106 -0.40 -12.92 -19.09
N LEU A 107 -0.96 -12.56 -17.92
CA LEU A 107 -2.09 -13.26 -17.31
C LEU A 107 -3.44 -12.54 -17.51
N GLY A 108 -3.42 -11.28 -17.96
CA GLY A 108 -4.62 -10.56 -18.38
C GLY A 108 -5.59 -10.17 -17.25
N VAL A 109 -5.15 -10.19 -15.99
CA VAL A 109 -5.95 -9.79 -14.82
C VAL A 109 -5.44 -8.46 -14.27
N PRO A 110 -6.31 -7.45 -14.03
CA PRO A 110 -5.89 -6.17 -13.48
C PRO A 110 -5.38 -6.32 -12.04
N ILE A 111 -4.37 -5.50 -11.70
CA ILE A 111 -3.75 -5.47 -10.37
C ILE A 111 -3.82 -4.07 -9.79
N MET A 112 -4.43 -3.93 -8.63
CA MET A 112 -4.58 -2.66 -7.90
C MET A 112 -3.66 -2.64 -6.68
N CYS A 113 -2.60 -1.83 -6.74
CA CYS A 113 -1.65 -1.66 -5.65
C CYS A 113 -2.00 -0.43 -4.81
N TYR A 114 -2.08 -0.59 -3.49
CA TYR A 114 -2.36 0.46 -2.52
C TYR A 114 -1.15 0.63 -1.61
N GLY A 115 -0.57 1.84 -1.56
CA GLY A 115 0.67 2.03 -0.82
C GLY A 115 0.99 3.47 -0.43
N LEU A 116 1.95 3.63 0.47
CA LEU A 116 2.50 4.94 0.83
C LEU A 116 3.44 5.43 -0.25
N ARG A 117 3.36 6.72 -0.60
CA ARG A 117 4.28 7.30 -1.59
C ARG A 117 5.68 7.52 -1.01
N VAL A 118 5.74 8.16 0.16
CA VAL A 118 6.98 8.58 0.83
C VAL A 118 6.97 8.15 2.29
N ASP A 119 8.15 7.96 2.85
CA ASP A 119 8.37 7.72 4.27
C ASP A 119 8.31 9.01 5.11
N PHE A 120 8.63 8.90 6.40
CA PHE A 120 8.61 10.03 7.34
C PHE A 120 9.71 11.07 7.09
N GLN A 121 10.78 10.69 6.39
CA GLN A 121 11.87 11.56 5.97
C GLN A 121 11.59 12.22 4.61
N GLY A 122 10.52 11.81 3.93
CA GLY A 122 10.14 12.32 2.62
C GLY A 122 10.76 11.56 1.44
N ASN A 123 11.45 10.46 1.69
CA ASN A 123 12.04 9.61 0.65
C ASN A 123 11.00 8.65 0.08
N LEU A 124 11.11 8.33 -1.21
CA LEU A 124 10.28 7.30 -1.82
C LEU A 124 10.63 5.92 -1.24
N PHE A 125 9.61 5.09 -1.01
CA PHE A 125 9.83 3.67 -0.82
C PHE A 125 10.25 3.02 -2.15
N PRO A 126 11.11 1.99 -2.16
CA PRO A 126 11.55 1.32 -3.39
C PRO A 126 10.40 0.80 -4.26
N GLY A 127 9.42 0.11 -3.64
CA GLY A 127 8.23 -0.39 -4.35
C GLY A 127 7.38 0.74 -4.91
N SER A 128 7.18 1.79 -4.13
CA SER A 128 6.42 2.97 -4.57
C SER A 128 7.13 3.73 -5.70
N ALA A 129 8.46 3.84 -5.66
CA ALA A 129 9.23 4.43 -6.75
C ALA A 129 9.05 3.66 -8.06
N ALA A 130 9.10 2.32 -8.00
CA ALA A 130 8.86 1.46 -9.16
C ALA A 130 7.41 1.56 -9.66
N LEU A 131 6.41 1.58 -8.77
CA LEU A 131 5.00 1.74 -9.13
C LEU A 131 4.71 3.11 -9.77
N LEU A 132 5.33 4.18 -9.27
CA LEU A 132 5.23 5.50 -9.92
C LEU A 132 5.83 5.52 -11.33
N ALA A 133 6.83 4.67 -11.59
CA ALA A 133 7.49 4.62 -12.89
C ALA A 133 6.75 3.74 -13.91
N TRP A 134 6.09 2.66 -13.45
CA TRP A 134 5.60 1.59 -14.34
C TRP A 134 4.10 1.33 -14.30
N ALA A 135 3.36 1.84 -13.31
CA ALA A 135 1.91 1.67 -13.30
C ALA A 135 1.26 2.43 -14.46
N ASP A 136 0.29 1.80 -15.13
CA ASP A 136 -0.49 2.40 -16.22
C ASP A 136 -1.36 3.55 -15.71
N GLU A 137 -1.84 3.44 -14.48
CA GLU A 137 -2.80 4.36 -13.89
C GLU A 137 -2.43 4.71 -12.46
N MET A 138 -2.40 6.00 -12.16
CA MET A 138 -2.06 6.51 -10.83
C MET A 138 -3.23 7.29 -10.24
N ARG A 139 -3.61 6.97 -9.00
CA ARG A 139 -4.61 7.72 -8.26
C ARG A 139 -4.09 8.09 -6.88
N GLU A 140 -4.20 9.38 -6.55
CA GLU A 140 -3.88 9.86 -5.21
C GLU A 140 -5.12 9.73 -4.31
N VAL A 141 -5.02 8.92 -3.25
CA VAL A 141 -6.01 8.90 -2.18
C VAL A 141 -5.67 10.04 -1.22
N ARG A 142 -6.51 11.07 -1.20
CA ARG A 142 -6.20 12.32 -0.51
C ARG A 142 -6.52 12.24 0.98
N THR A 143 -5.69 12.90 1.78
CA THR A 143 -6.00 13.23 3.17
C THR A 143 -5.66 14.70 3.43
N ILE A 144 -6.07 15.20 4.58
CA ILE A 144 -6.08 16.63 4.90
C ILE A 144 -5.11 16.88 6.05
N CYS A 145 -4.22 17.86 5.86
CA CYS A 145 -3.38 18.40 6.92
C CYS A 145 -4.25 19.20 7.89
N ALA A 146 -3.83 19.33 9.15
CA ALA A 146 -4.54 20.14 10.15
C ALA A 146 -4.90 21.58 9.71
N CYS A 147 -4.21 22.14 8.71
CA CYS A 147 -4.53 23.45 8.14
C CYS A 147 -5.56 23.46 7.00
N GLY A 148 -6.22 22.33 6.72
CA GLY A 148 -7.19 22.19 5.62
C GLY A 148 -6.57 21.95 4.23
N LYS A 149 -5.25 22.13 4.06
CA LYS A 149 -4.57 21.80 2.80
C LYS A 149 -4.36 20.30 2.65
N LYS A 150 -4.22 19.83 1.40
CA LYS A 150 -3.85 18.45 1.09
C LYS A 150 -2.54 18.07 1.82
N ALA A 151 -2.57 16.95 2.54
CA ALA A 151 -1.36 16.37 3.11
C ALA A 151 -0.60 15.59 2.04
N THR A 152 0.72 15.74 2.03
CA THR A 152 1.63 15.12 1.05
C THR A 152 2.87 14.50 1.70
N MET A 153 3.04 14.70 3.00
CA MET A 153 4.13 14.21 3.83
C MET A 153 3.57 13.50 5.06
N VAL A 154 4.42 12.72 5.73
CA VAL A 154 4.12 12.12 7.04
C VAL A 154 5.27 12.45 7.99
N ILE A 155 4.96 12.72 9.25
CA ILE A 155 5.96 12.71 10.33
C ILE A 155 5.71 11.50 11.21
N ARG A 156 6.78 11.02 11.84
CA ARG A 156 6.74 10.05 12.92
C ARG A 156 7.04 10.76 14.23
N ARG A 157 6.15 10.66 15.21
CA ARG A 157 6.34 11.25 16.54
C ARG A 157 6.85 10.20 17.51
N GLY A 158 7.91 10.52 18.24
CA GLY A 158 8.39 9.68 19.34
C GLY A 158 7.46 9.72 20.56
N PRO A 159 7.78 8.97 21.63
CA PRO A 159 7.01 8.96 22.87
C PRO A 159 6.92 10.33 23.56
N ASP A 160 7.86 11.24 23.27
CA ASP A 160 7.88 12.62 23.77
C ASP A 160 7.01 13.59 22.95
N GLY A 161 6.34 13.09 21.90
CA GLY A 161 5.49 13.86 21.00
C GLY A 161 6.24 14.68 19.95
N ARG A 162 7.58 14.65 19.94
CA ARG A 162 8.41 15.37 18.95
C ARG A 162 8.58 14.56 17.68
N ALA A 163 8.76 15.27 16.56
CA ALA A 163 9.03 14.62 15.29
C ALA A 163 10.43 13.99 15.30
N LEU A 164 10.50 12.71 14.93
CA LEU A 164 11.76 12.02 14.68
C LEU A 164 12.29 12.41 13.31
N LYS A 165 13.59 12.72 13.23
CA LYS A 165 14.28 13.08 11.99
C LYS A 165 15.02 11.89 11.36
N ASP A 166 15.49 10.97 12.19
CA ASP A 166 16.24 9.79 11.80
C ASP A 166 15.63 8.52 12.40
N GLY A 167 16.02 7.36 11.86
CA GLY A 167 15.57 6.05 12.28
C GLY A 167 15.18 5.17 11.10
N GLU A 168 14.93 3.89 11.38
CA GLU A 168 14.48 2.93 10.37
C GLU A 168 13.20 3.41 9.68
N GLN A 169 13.16 3.23 8.35
CA GLN A 169 12.03 3.62 7.49
C GLN A 169 10.74 2.90 7.91
N VAL A 170 10.89 1.70 8.48
CA VAL A 170 9.81 0.84 8.95
C VAL A 170 10.06 0.48 10.41
N GLN A 171 9.13 0.85 11.28
CA GLN A 171 9.08 0.29 12.62
C GLN A 171 7.64 -0.06 12.96
N ILE A 172 7.44 -1.34 13.23
CA ILE A 172 6.16 -1.94 13.57
C ILE A 172 6.22 -2.25 15.06
N GLY A 173 5.37 -1.59 15.83
CA GLY A 173 5.39 -1.66 17.29
C GLY A 173 6.20 -0.52 17.92
N GLY A 174 5.56 0.17 18.88
CA GLY A 174 6.05 1.36 19.58
C GLY A 174 4.89 2.27 19.98
N ASN A 175 5.14 3.22 20.88
CA ASN A 175 4.19 4.29 21.23
C ASN A 175 4.23 5.46 20.21
N GLU A 176 4.83 5.25 19.04
CA GLU A 176 4.95 6.30 18.04
C GLU A 176 3.64 6.52 17.29
N THR A 177 3.41 7.78 16.93
CA THR A 177 2.23 8.18 16.18
C THR A 177 2.64 8.80 14.85
N TYR A 178 1.96 8.41 13.79
CA TYR A 178 2.18 8.96 12.45
C TYR A 178 1.16 10.03 12.15
N VAL A 179 1.62 11.19 11.68
CA VAL A 179 0.76 12.34 11.38
C VAL A 179 0.99 12.82 9.94
N SER A 180 -0.08 12.85 9.15
CA SER A 180 -0.06 13.35 7.77
C SER A 180 -0.13 14.87 7.73
N LEU A 181 0.82 15.49 7.03
CA LEU A 181 0.99 16.94 6.96
C LEU A 181 1.16 17.42 5.51
N CYS A 182 0.85 18.69 5.27
CA CYS A 182 1.32 19.37 4.06
C CYS A 182 2.81 19.67 4.20
N ARG A 183 3.50 19.87 3.06
CA ARG A 183 4.95 20.12 3.06
C ARG A 183 5.40 21.25 4.00
N ARG A 184 4.60 22.31 4.15
CA ARG A 184 4.91 23.44 5.05
C ARG A 184 4.96 23.00 6.53
N HIS A 185 3.89 22.40 7.04
CA HIS A 185 3.84 21.95 8.43
C HIS A 185 4.78 20.77 8.69
N TRP A 186 5.11 19.98 7.67
CA TRP A 186 6.16 18.97 7.79
C TRP A 186 7.51 19.62 8.07
N ARG A 187 7.93 20.63 7.29
CA ARG A 187 9.17 21.40 7.52
C ARG A 187 9.22 22.02 8.91
N GLU A 188 8.12 22.67 9.32
CA GLU A 188 7.99 23.25 10.66
C GLU A 188 8.14 22.19 11.76
N ALA A 189 7.52 21.01 11.60
CA ALA A 189 7.59 19.93 12.57
C ALA A 189 8.99 19.30 12.67
N VAL A 190 9.72 19.20 11.55
CA VAL A 190 11.08 18.65 11.52
C VAL A 190 12.16 19.73 11.69
N GLY A 191 11.81 21.00 11.80
CA GLY A 191 12.76 22.11 12.00
C GLY A 191 13.72 22.34 10.83
N ASP A 192 13.21 22.34 9.59
CA ASP A 192 13.88 22.80 8.36
C ASP A 192 13.47 24.23 7.97
#